data_AF-A0A382R3Y0-F1
#
_entry.id   AF-A0A382R3Y0-F1
#
_cell.length_a   1.000
_cell.length_b   1.000
_cell.length_c   1.000
_cell.angle_alpha   90.00
_cell.angle_beta   90.00
_cell.angle_gamma   90.00
#
_symmetry.space_group_name_H-M   'P 1'
#
loop_
_entity.id
_entity.type
_entity.pdbx_description
1 polymer ?
#
loop_
_entity_poly.entity_id
_entity_poly.type
_entity_poly.pdbx_seq_one_letter_code
_entity_poly.pdbx_strand_id
1 'polypeptide(L)'
;MSNKGLKILSEPKNKDLIKKFLNNPLGRHSVEVQRIADAIRELPISNKHVLIRRQRDMPFEVGRLTGQRGETIKIVEGLKFDTLLEAERAILITRLREYFGNDFLEPQ
;
A
#
# COMPACT_ATOMS: atom_id res chain seq x y z
N MET A 1 -3.91 -11.65 12.13
CA MET A 1 -4.58 -10.67 11.27
C MET A 1 -6.04 -10.60 11.66
N SER A 2 -6.61 -9.41 11.86
CA SER A 2 -8.04 -9.29 12.14
C SER A 2 -8.83 -9.58 10.87
N ASN A 3 -9.77 -10.54 10.92
CA ASN A 3 -10.67 -10.90 9.82
C ASN A 3 -11.51 -9.70 9.32
N LYS A 4 -11.57 -8.64 10.13
CA LYS A 4 -12.34 -7.41 9.88
C LYS A 4 -11.76 -6.54 8.76
N GLY A 5 -10.44 -6.36 8.70
CA GLY A 5 -9.81 -5.49 7.68
C GLY A 5 -10.00 -6.04 6.28
N LEU A 6 -9.84 -7.36 6.11
CA LEU A 6 -10.06 -8.05 4.84
C LEU A 6 -11.50 -7.93 4.35
N LYS A 7 -12.46 -8.12 5.26
CA LYS A 7 -13.88 -7.96 4.95
C LYS A 7 -14.21 -6.53 4.48
N ILE A 8 -13.64 -5.52 5.13
CA ILE A 8 -13.84 -4.13 4.72
C ILE A 8 -13.34 -3.90 3.29
N LEU A 9 -12.17 -4.44 2.93
CA LEU A 9 -11.58 -4.22 1.60
C LEU A 9 -12.30 -4.99 0.48
N SER A 10 -12.90 -6.15 0.77
CA SER A 10 -13.60 -6.94 -0.24
C SER A 10 -15.04 -6.49 -0.49
N GLU A 11 -15.62 -5.64 0.36
CA GLU A 11 -16.99 -5.14 0.19
C GLU A 11 -17.09 -4.14 -1.00
N PRO A 12 -17.94 -4.40 -2.01
CA PRO A 12 -18.03 -3.56 -3.22
C PRO A 12 -18.32 -2.08 -2.93
N LYS A 13 -19.14 -1.79 -1.92
CA LYS A 13 -19.49 -0.43 -1.51
C LYS A 13 -18.28 0.41 -1.06
N ASN A 14 -17.17 -0.24 -0.72
CA ASN A 14 -15.95 0.44 -0.26
C ASN A 14 -14.98 0.73 -1.41
N LYS A 15 -15.27 0.31 -2.66
CA LYS A 15 -14.40 0.58 -3.82
C LYS A 15 -14.13 2.07 -4.03
N ASP A 16 -15.14 2.92 -3.88
CA ASP A 16 -14.96 4.36 -4.05
C ASP A 16 -14.12 4.98 -2.93
N LEU A 17 -14.24 4.47 -1.69
CA LEU A 17 -13.40 4.89 -0.57
C LEU A 17 -11.94 4.45 -0.78
N ILE A 18 -11.72 3.25 -1.33
CA ILE A 18 -10.40 2.76 -1.74
C ILE A 18 -9.80 3.66 -2.81
N LYS A 19 -10.55 3.98 -3.87
CA LYS A 19 -10.09 4.90 -4.92
C LYS A 19 -9.78 6.29 -4.36
N LYS A 20 -10.62 6.82 -3.48
CA LYS A 20 -10.40 8.10 -2.80
C LYS A 20 -9.12 8.10 -1.97
N PHE A 21 -8.88 7.03 -1.20
CA PHE A 21 -7.64 6.86 -0.44
C PHE A 21 -6.42 6.78 -1.35
N LEU A 22 -6.46 5.96 -2.41
CA LEU A 22 -5.35 5.82 -3.34
C LEU A 22 -5.04 7.12 -4.10
N ASN A 23 -6.06 7.96 -4.36
CA ASN A 23 -5.85 9.26 -4.98
C ASN A 23 -5.08 10.24 -4.09
N ASN A 24 -5.22 10.15 -2.77
CA ASN A 24 -4.40 10.95 -1.86
C ASN A 24 -4.12 10.14 -0.59
N PRO A 25 -3.09 9.27 -0.57
CA PRO A 25 -2.82 8.41 0.57
C PRO A 25 -2.21 9.16 1.76
N LEU A 26 -1.72 10.39 1.52
CA LEU A 26 -1.03 11.21 2.50
C LEU A 26 -1.99 12.13 3.25
N GLY A 27 -1.60 12.52 4.46
CA GLY A 27 -2.33 13.50 5.26
C GLY A 27 -3.54 12.92 5.99
N ARG A 28 -4.43 13.83 6.42
CA ARG A 28 -5.62 13.51 7.22
C ARG A 28 -6.77 13.07 6.31
N HIS A 29 -7.45 12.02 6.73
CA HIS A 29 -8.59 11.44 6.01
C HIS A 29 -9.89 11.58 6.82
N SER A 30 -11.04 11.47 6.14
CA SER A 30 -12.31 11.26 6.82
C SER A 30 -12.29 9.91 7.56
N VAL A 31 -13.15 9.75 8.56
CA VAL A 31 -13.21 8.51 9.37
C VAL A 31 -13.38 7.26 8.49
N GLU A 32 -14.17 7.34 7.43
CA GLU A 32 -14.42 6.21 6.52
C GLU A 32 -13.20 5.86 5.68
N VAL A 33 -12.53 6.87 5.12
CA VAL A 33 -11.30 6.69 4.33
C VAL A 33 -10.16 6.21 5.23
N GLN A 34 -10.10 6.70 6.47
CA GLN A 34 -9.11 6.25 7.45
C GLN A 34 -9.27 4.76 7.78
N ARG A 35 -10.51 4.27 7.92
CA ARG A 35 -10.76 2.82 8.10
C ARG A 35 -10.24 1.98 6.94
N ILE A 36 -10.36 2.48 5.70
CA ILE A 36 -9.76 1.83 4.52
C ILE A 36 -8.24 1.87 4.61
N ALA A 37 -7.66 3.02 4.94
CA ALA A 37 -6.21 3.18 5.08
C ALA A 37 -5.64 2.19 6.11
N ASP A 38 -6.28 2.07 7.26
CA ASP A 38 -5.88 1.16 8.33
C ASP A 38 -5.97 -0.30 7.85
N ALA A 39 -7.07 -0.68 7.20
CA ALA A 39 -7.25 -2.03 6.67
C ALA A 39 -6.16 -2.41 5.63
N ILE A 40 -5.76 -1.49 4.73
CA ILE A 40 -4.68 -1.73 3.76
C ILE A 40 -3.31 -1.82 4.45
N ARG A 41 -3.08 -1.00 5.48
CA ARG A 41 -1.82 -0.98 6.25
C ARG A 41 -1.64 -2.22 7.13
N GLU A 42 -2.74 -2.85 7.54
CA GLU A 42 -2.79 -4.06 8.37
C GLU A 42 -2.66 -5.39 7.58
N LEU A 43 -2.63 -5.35 6.25
CA LEU A 43 -2.35 -6.52 5.41
C LEU A 43 -1.02 -7.23 5.81
N PRO A 44 -0.86 -8.55 5.54
CA PRO A 44 0.22 -9.38 6.09
C PRO A 44 1.62 -8.82 5.81
N ILE A 45 2.53 -8.96 6.79
CA ILE A 45 3.91 -8.42 6.74
C ILE A 45 4.78 -9.08 5.68
N SER A 46 4.58 -10.37 5.38
CA SER A 46 5.35 -11.10 4.35
C SER A 46 5.21 -10.51 2.93
N ASN A 47 4.20 -9.66 2.71
CA ASN A 47 3.98 -8.93 1.46
C ASN A 47 4.12 -7.40 1.64
N LYS A 48 4.75 -6.95 2.73
CA LYS A 48 4.92 -5.52 2.97
C LYS A 48 6.08 -4.97 2.15
N HIS A 49 5.69 -4.28 1.09
CA HIS A 49 6.50 -3.27 0.45
C HIS A 49 6.72 -2.09 1.39
N VAL A 50 7.93 -1.56 1.39
CA VAL A 50 8.39 -0.41 2.16
C VAL A 50 9.09 0.59 1.25
N LEU A 51 8.97 1.87 1.57
CA LEU A 51 9.72 2.93 0.91
C LEU A 51 11.08 3.10 1.55
N ILE A 52 12.10 3.19 0.71
CA ILE A 52 13.48 3.44 1.12
C ILE A 52 13.89 4.75 0.46
N ARG A 53 14.31 5.72 1.27
CA ARG A 53 14.93 6.94 0.76
C ARG A 53 16.32 7.06 1.38
N ARG A 54 17.36 6.98 0.54
CA ARG A 54 18.76 6.98 1.00
C ARG A 54 19.21 8.35 1.50
N GLN A 55 18.76 9.43 0.85
CA GLN A 55 19.08 10.82 1.18
C GLN A 55 17.89 11.73 0.86
N ARG A 56 17.87 12.96 1.40
CA ARG A 56 16.69 13.84 1.30
C ARG A 56 16.22 14.10 -0.13
N ASP A 57 17.15 14.29 -1.06
CA ASP A 57 16.88 14.70 -2.44
C ASP A 57 17.03 13.56 -3.45
N MET A 58 17.10 12.32 -2.96
CA MET A 58 17.15 11.13 -3.79
C MET A 58 15.74 10.57 -4.01
N PRO A 59 15.48 9.92 -5.16
CA PRO A 59 14.24 9.19 -5.39
C PRO A 59 13.98 8.14 -4.30
N PHE A 60 12.70 7.87 -4.08
CA PHE A 60 12.24 6.75 -3.26
C PHE A 60 12.40 5.45 -4.04
N GLU A 61 13.05 4.47 -3.42
CA GLU A 61 13.15 3.09 -3.88
C GLU A 61 12.12 2.23 -3.15
N VAL A 62 11.71 1.12 -3.76
CA VAL A 62 10.84 0.13 -3.11
C VAL A 62 11.67 -1.02 -2.59
N GLY A 63 11.47 -1.37 -1.33
CA GLY A 63 11.99 -2.59 -0.72
C GLY A 63 10.86 -3.55 -0.36
N ARG A 64 11.18 -4.83 -0.21
CA ARG A 64 10.29 -5.86 0.30
C ARG A 64 10.84 -6.42 1.61
N LEU A 65 10.01 -6.37 2.65
CA LEU A 65 10.30 -7.03 3.91
C LEU A 65 10.22 -8.55 3.73
N THR A 66 11.14 -9.27 4.35
CA THR A 66 11.13 -10.75 4.32
C THR A 66 10.24 -11.36 5.41
N GLY A 67 9.81 -10.54 6.37
CA GLY A 67 9.06 -10.99 7.55
C GLY A 67 9.93 -11.67 8.62
N GLN A 68 11.24 -11.82 8.37
CA GLN A 68 12.19 -12.38 9.32
C GLN A 68 13.02 -11.27 9.96
N ARG A 69 13.13 -11.29 11.28
CA ARG A 69 13.90 -10.29 12.02
C ARG A 69 15.40 -10.47 11.75
N GLY A 70 16.09 -9.38 11.42
CA GLY A 70 17.53 -9.38 11.16
C GLY A 70 17.92 -9.65 9.71
N GLU A 71 16.98 -10.08 8.86
CA GLU A 71 17.23 -10.17 7.42
C GLU A 71 17.18 -8.80 6.75
N THR A 72 18.01 -8.63 5.73
CA THR A 72 18.10 -7.38 4.97
C THR A 72 16.90 -7.22 4.04
N ILE A 73 16.42 -5.99 3.92
CA ILE A 73 15.33 -5.63 3.01
C ILE A 73 15.78 -5.88 1.57
N LYS A 74 14.96 -6.59 0.78
CA LYS A 74 15.25 -6.84 -0.64
C LYS A 74 14.78 -5.66 -1.46
N ILE A 75 15.68 -4.99 -2.18
CA ILE A 75 15.31 -3.90 -3.10
C ILE A 75 14.55 -4.50 -4.29
N VAL A 76 13.43 -3.89 -4.65
CA VAL A 76 12.69 -4.20 -5.87
C VAL A 76 13.28 -3.34 -6.98
N GLU A 77 14.00 -3.98 -7.89
CA GLU A 77 14.67 -3.28 -8.99
C GLU A 77 13.66 -2.59 -9.93
N GLY A 78 14.05 -1.44 -10.49
CA GLY A 78 13.25 -0.70 -11.47
C GLY A 78 12.13 0.18 -10.89
N LEU A 79 11.80 0.08 -9.60
CA LEU A 79 10.79 0.93 -8.97
C LEU A 79 11.44 2.12 -8.24
N LYS A 80 11.39 3.28 -8.88
CA LYS A 80 11.85 4.57 -8.33
C LYS A 80 10.77 5.63 -8.50
N PHE A 81 10.63 6.50 -7.50
CA PHE A 81 9.63 7.56 -7.48
C PHE A 81 10.25 8.87 -6.98
N ASP A 82 9.97 9.98 -7.63
CA ASP A 82 10.54 11.27 -7.26
C ASP A 82 9.82 11.89 -6.06
N THR A 83 8.54 11.56 -5.88
CA THR A 83 7.73 12.09 -4.79
C THR A 83 7.26 10.99 -3.84
N LEU A 84 7.09 11.36 -2.56
CA LEU A 84 6.52 10.47 -1.55
C LEU A 84 5.10 10.03 -1.92
N LEU A 85 4.32 10.93 -2.54
CA LEU A 85 2.94 10.68 -2.93
C LEU A 85 2.84 9.56 -3.96
N GLU A 86 3.65 9.63 -5.02
CA GLU A 86 3.70 8.59 -6.06
C GLU A 86 4.16 7.27 -5.49
N ALA A 87 5.20 7.30 -4.66
CA ALA A 87 5.77 6.11 -4.07
C ALA A 87 4.78 5.39 -3.14
N GLU A 88 4.11 6.14 -2.25
CA GLU A 88 3.11 5.60 -1.33
C GLU A 88 1.91 5.04 -2.11
N ARG A 89 1.40 5.77 -3.11
CA ARG A 89 0.30 5.32 -3.96
C ARG A 89 0.67 4.01 -4.68
N ALA A 90 1.84 3.96 -5.30
CA ALA A 90 2.29 2.78 -6.03
C ALA A 90 2.41 1.55 -5.14
N ILE A 91 3.00 1.69 -3.94
CA ILE A 91 3.10 0.58 -2.97
C ILE A 91 1.73 0.07 -2.53
N LEU A 92 0.79 0.97 -2.26
CA LEU A 92 -0.56 0.59 -1.83
C LEU A 92 -1.31 -0.16 -2.95
N ILE A 93 -1.18 0.29 -4.20
CA ILE A 93 -1.74 -0.41 -5.36
C ILE A 93 -1.12 -1.80 -5.53
N THR A 94 0.21 -1.89 -5.52
CA THR A 94 0.92 -3.18 -5.63
C THR A 94 0.45 -4.14 -4.53
N ARG A 95 0.34 -3.66 -3.29
CA ARG A 95 -0.12 -4.46 -2.17
C ARG A 95 -1.55 -4.99 -2.36
N LEU A 96 -2.46 -4.14 -2.86
CA LEU A 96 -3.82 -4.56 -3.17
C LEU A 96 -3.86 -5.60 -4.30
N ARG A 97 -3.06 -5.40 -5.35
CA ARG A 97 -2.98 -6.34 -6.48
C ARG A 97 -2.41 -7.70 -6.08
N GLU A 98 -1.36 -7.72 -5.27
CA GLU A 98 -0.80 -8.97 -4.76
C GLU A 98 -1.78 -9.74 -3.87
N TYR A 99 -2.65 -9.03 -3.15
CA TYR A 99 -3.57 -9.65 -2.20
C TYR A 99 -4.92 -10.04 -2.82
N PHE A 100 -5.47 -9.21 -3.70
CA PHE A 100 -6.81 -9.38 -4.28
C PHE A 100 -6.82 -9.70 -5.78
N GLY A 101 -5.66 -9.64 -6.45
CA GLY A 101 -5.54 -9.78 -7.91
C GLY A 101 -5.53 -8.43 -8.64
N ASN A 102 -5.08 -8.46 -9.90
CA ASN A 102 -4.90 -7.26 -10.72
C ASN A 102 -6.22 -6.52 -11.03
N ASP A 103 -7.32 -7.26 -11.12
CA ASP A 103 -8.63 -6.73 -11.51
C ASP A 103 -9.36 -6.00 -10.37
N PHE A 104 -8.77 -5.98 -9.17
CA PHE A 104 -9.40 -5.41 -7.97
C PHE A 104 -9.75 -3.91 -8.12
N LEU A 105 -8.97 -3.18 -8.90
CA LEU A 105 -9.14 -1.73 -9.10
C LEU A 105 -9.83 -1.37 -10.43
N GLU A 106 -10.11 -2.35 -11.29
CA GLU A 106 -10.77 -2.11 -12.57
C GLU A 106 -12.24 -1.70 -12.34
N PRO A 107 -12.81 -0.85 -13.23
CA PRO A 107 -14.25 -0.65 -13.29
C PRO A 107 -14.92 -2.02 -13.53
N GLN A 108 -15.93 -2.34 -12.72
CA GLN A 108 -16.81 -3.48 -13.00
C GLN A 108 -18.02 -3.01 -13.81
#